data_AF-A0AAV4H3H8-F1
#
_entry.id   AF-A0AAV4H3H8-F1
#
_cell.length_a   1.000
_cell.length_b   1.000
_cell.length_c   1.000
_cell.angle_alpha   90.00
_cell.angle_beta   90.00
_cell.angle_gamma   90.00
#
_symmetry.space_group_name_H-M   'P 1'
#
loop_
_entity.id
_entity.type
_entity.pdbx_description
1 polymer ?
#
loop_
_entity_poly.entity_id
_entity_poly.type
_entity_poly.pdbx_seq_one_letter_code
_entity_poly.pdbx_strand_id
1 'polypeptide(L)'
;MFTQQNREDLETKGVTVVNNVISLQDCDRHQQCFRDWLKTFPEGQWPQGRHSLIQRYSSGHLQPAWEVRLAAKPVFAQAVMRNSCDDDDGDDDDDDDDDDDDDDDDDDDDDDDDDDDDDHNHCDSGGGEVGDGVNDNDHTNGDDHEHNLNDDNDDGVDDDDDDDDDDRDDSCI
;
A
#
# COMPACT_ATOMS: atom_id res chain seq x y z
N MET A 1 3.34 -20.34 0.60
CA MET A 1 2.40 -21.12 1.43
C MET A 1 2.75 -20.89 2.89
N PHE A 2 1.75 -20.70 3.76
CA PHE A 2 1.98 -20.49 5.19
C PHE A 2 2.26 -21.84 5.87
N THR A 3 3.31 -21.92 6.68
CA THR A 3 3.80 -23.19 7.27
C THR A 3 3.70 -23.19 8.80
N GLN A 4 3.88 -24.36 9.43
CA GLN A 4 3.94 -24.47 10.90
C GLN A 4 5.09 -23.64 11.49
N GLN A 5 6.25 -23.61 10.83
CA GLN A 5 7.36 -22.77 11.26
C GLN A 5 6.98 -21.28 11.26
N ASN A 6 6.18 -20.84 10.29
CA ASN A 6 5.72 -19.45 10.25
C ASN A 6 4.81 -19.10 11.43
N ARG A 7 4.06 -20.08 11.94
CA ARG A 7 3.23 -19.92 13.14
C ARG A 7 4.08 -19.82 14.40
N GLU A 8 5.00 -20.76 14.59
CA GLU A 8 5.93 -20.74 15.72
C GLU A 8 6.74 -19.45 15.76
N ASP A 9 7.15 -18.94 14.59
CA ASP A 9 7.84 -17.66 14.47
C ASP A 9 6.94 -16.48 14.87
N LEU A 10 5.66 -16.47 14.49
CA LEU A 10 4.72 -15.45 14.94
C LEU A 10 4.49 -15.49 16.46
N GLU A 11 4.32 -16.67 17.04
CA GLU A 11 4.10 -16.83 18.49
C GLU A 11 5.32 -16.43 19.31
N THR A 12 6.53 -16.76 18.82
CA THR A 12 7.78 -16.54 19.57
C THR A 12 8.42 -15.19 19.31
N LYS A 13 8.32 -14.66 18.08
CA LYS A 13 9.02 -13.44 17.63
C LYS A 13 8.05 -12.30 17.31
N GLY A 14 6.75 -12.57 17.16
CA GLY A 14 5.77 -11.60 16.68
C GLY A 14 5.85 -11.32 15.17
N VAL A 15 6.73 -12.00 14.43
CA VAL A 15 6.93 -11.78 12.99
C VAL A 15 7.40 -13.06 12.30
N THR A 16 6.96 -13.27 11.05
CA THR A 16 7.41 -14.37 10.19
C THR A 16 7.58 -13.92 8.74
N VAL A 17 8.45 -14.59 7.99
CA VAL A 17 8.63 -14.39 6.55
C VAL A 17 7.98 -15.54 5.79
N VAL A 18 7.03 -15.21 4.91
CA VAL A 18 6.39 -16.17 4.02
C VAL A 18 6.97 -16.02 2.63
N ASN A 19 7.68 -17.03 2.16
CA ASN A 19 8.29 -17.02 0.83
C ASN A 19 7.29 -17.41 -0.26
N ASN A 20 7.57 -16.96 -1.49
CA ASN A 20 6.81 -17.31 -2.69
C ASN A 20 5.32 -16.91 -2.59
N VAL A 21 5.03 -15.76 -1.99
CA VAL A 21 3.67 -15.17 -2.02
C VAL A 21 3.38 -14.61 -3.41
N ILE A 22 4.39 -14.00 -4.02
CA ILE A 22 4.37 -13.46 -5.39
C ILE A 22 5.63 -13.98 -6.10
N SER A 23 5.56 -14.16 -7.41
CA SER A 23 6.72 -14.57 -8.21
C SER A 23 7.80 -13.47 -8.21
N LEU A 24 9.07 -13.83 -8.41
CA LEU A 24 10.14 -12.83 -8.50
C LEU A 24 9.91 -11.87 -9.68
N GLN A 25 9.42 -12.40 -10.81
CA GLN A 25 9.11 -11.61 -12.00
C GLN A 25 8.01 -10.58 -11.75
N ASP A 26 6.94 -10.97 -11.06
CA ASP A 26 5.87 -10.05 -10.68
C ASP A 26 6.35 -9.04 -9.64
N CYS A 27 7.21 -9.45 -8.70
CA CYS A 27 7.81 -8.55 -7.74
C CYS A 27 8.62 -7.44 -8.43
N ASP A 28 9.44 -7.80 -9.42
CA ASP A 28 10.21 -6.84 -10.22
C ASP A 28 9.28 -5.93 -11.04
N ARG A 29 8.22 -6.48 -11.66
CA ARG A 29 7.19 -5.72 -12.38
C ARG A 29 6.53 -4.68 -11.47
N HIS A 30 6.06 -5.09 -10.30
CA HIS A 30 5.43 -4.17 -9.34
C HIS A 30 6.40 -3.09 -8.86
N GLN A 31 7.64 -3.46 -8.53
CA GLN A 31 8.66 -2.49 -8.12
C GLN A 31 8.92 -1.45 -9.21
N GLN A 32 8.98 -1.89 -10.48
CA GLN A 32 9.15 -1.00 -11.60
C GLN A 32 7.96 -0.02 -11.74
N CYS A 33 6.72 -0.51 -11.61
CA CYS A 33 5.54 0.35 -11.61
C CYS A 33 5.60 1.44 -10.52
N PHE A 34 6.01 1.09 -9.30
CA PHE A 34 6.20 2.09 -8.24
C PHE A 34 7.32 3.06 -8.54
N ARG A 35 8.44 2.60 -9.11
CA ARG A 35 9.54 3.50 -9.51
C ARG A 35 9.12 4.48 -10.60
N ASP A 36 8.32 4.04 -11.56
CA ASP A 36 7.82 4.90 -12.62
C ASP A 36 6.76 5.87 -12.11
N TRP A 37 5.88 5.42 -11.21
CA TRP A 37 4.97 6.29 -10.49
C TRP A 37 5.73 7.34 -9.66
N LEU A 38 6.84 6.99 -9.01
CA LEU A 38 7.66 7.97 -8.27
C LEU A 38 8.31 9.03 -9.17
N LYS A 39 8.50 8.77 -10.47
CA LYS A 39 9.03 9.77 -11.41
C LYS A 39 8.00 10.81 -11.82
N THR A 40 6.71 10.62 -11.52
CA THR A 40 5.67 11.60 -11.86
C THR A 40 5.67 12.81 -10.92
N PHE A 41 6.37 12.72 -9.79
CA PHE A 41 6.48 13.80 -8.83
C PHE A 41 7.46 14.88 -9.34
N PRO A 42 7.10 16.17 -9.29
CA PRO A 42 8.02 17.25 -9.63
C PRO A 42 9.26 17.22 -8.76
N GLU A 43 10.41 17.61 -9.32
CA GLU A 43 11.65 17.71 -8.55
C GLU A 43 11.46 18.62 -7.33
N GLY A 44 11.82 18.11 -6.14
CA GLY A 44 11.65 18.81 -4.87
C GLY A 44 10.26 18.72 -4.23
N GLN A 45 9.25 18.17 -4.91
CA GLN A 45 7.89 18.01 -4.38
C GLN A 45 7.58 16.58 -3.93
N TRP A 46 8.46 16.05 -3.08
CA TRP A 46 8.18 14.77 -2.43
C TRP A 46 7.06 14.93 -1.39
N PRO A 47 6.16 13.94 -1.25
CA PRO A 47 5.18 13.94 -0.18
C PRO A 47 5.90 14.03 1.17
N GLN A 48 5.65 15.12 1.91
CA GLN A 48 6.33 15.40 3.18
C GLN A 48 5.83 14.50 4.33
N GLY A 49 4.76 13.72 4.11
CA GLY A 49 4.17 12.88 5.14
C GLY A 49 3.47 11.63 4.61
N ARG A 50 3.42 10.60 5.47
CA ARG A 50 2.73 9.32 5.18
C ARG A 50 1.25 9.51 4.86
N HIS A 51 0.60 10.42 5.58
CA HIS A 51 -0.81 10.75 5.38
C HIS A 51 -1.07 11.27 3.96
N SER A 52 -0.20 12.16 3.47
CA SER A 52 -0.26 12.67 2.10
C SER A 52 -0.09 11.55 1.07
N LEU A 53 0.86 10.63 1.29
CA LEU A 53 1.11 9.54 0.35
C LEU A 53 -0.10 8.61 0.17
N ILE A 54 -0.81 8.30 1.26
CA ILE A 54 -1.99 7.43 1.23
C ILE A 54 -3.22 8.16 0.72
N GLN A 55 -3.51 9.36 1.25
CA GLN A 55 -4.76 10.06 0.97
C GLN A 55 -4.71 10.90 -0.30
N ARG A 56 -3.62 11.66 -0.51
CA ARG A 56 -3.52 12.62 -1.62
C ARG A 56 -3.11 11.96 -2.92
N TYR A 57 -2.23 10.98 -2.84
CA TYR A 57 -1.69 10.30 -4.03
C TYR A 57 -2.28 8.91 -4.25
N SER A 58 -3.24 8.50 -3.40
CA SER A 58 -3.96 7.24 -3.54
C SER A 58 -3.02 6.06 -3.82
N SER A 59 -1.85 6.03 -3.18
CA SER A 59 -0.83 4.99 -3.45
C SER A 59 -1.38 3.59 -3.15
N GLY A 60 -2.44 3.51 -2.35
CA GLY A 60 -3.18 2.29 -2.08
C GLY A 60 -4.10 1.84 -3.21
N HIS A 61 -4.54 2.72 -4.10
CA HIS A 61 -5.38 2.40 -5.26
C HIS A 61 -4.55 2.05 -6.50
N LEU A 62 -3.22 2.16 -6.43
CA LEU A 62 -2.37 1.71 -7.52
C LEU A 62 -2.60 0.21 -7.78
N GLN A 63 -2.85 -0.13 -9.04
CA GLN A 63 -2.98 -1.50 -9.52
C GLN A 63 -1.91 -2.47 -8.94
N PRO A 64 -0.60 -2.15 -8.94
CA PRO A 64 0.41 -3.03 -8.32
C PRO A 64 0.20 -3.24 -6.82
N ALA A 65 -0.31 -2.26 -6.08
CA ALA A 65 -0.64 -2.42 -4.66
C ALA A 65 -1.81 -3.39 -4.46
N TRP A 66 -2.85 -3.28 -5.30
CA TRP A 66 -4.00 -4.17 -5.28
C TRP A 66 -3.63 -5.61 -5.60
N GLU A 67 -2.86 -5.83 -6.67
CA GLU A 67 -2.38 -7.16 -7.06
C GLU A 67 -1.58 -7.84 -5.93
N VAL A 68 -0.69 -7.09 -5.26
CA VAL A 68 0.08 -7.58 -4.11
C VAL A 68 -0.84 -7.97 -2.94
N ARG A 69 -1.86 -7.16 -2.64
CA ARG A 69 -2.83 -7.46 -1.56
C ARG A 69 -3.63 -8.72 -1.87
N LEU A 70 -4.13 -8.86 -3.09
CA LEU A 70 -4.88 -10.05 -3.50
C LEU A 70 -4.01 -11.31 -3.42
N ALA A 71 -2.75 -11.23 -3.85
CA ALA A 71 -1.82 -12.34 -3.73
C ALA A 71 -1.51 -12.72 -2.28
N ALA A 72 -1.48 -11.74 -1.36
CA ALA A 72 -1.25 -11.98 0.06
C ALA A 72 -2.50 -12.48 0.83
N LYS A 73 -3.71 -12.19 0.36
CA LYS A 73 -4.99 -12.59 0.98
C LYS A 73 -5.05 -14.06 1.46
N PRO A 74 -4.69 -15.08 0.66
CA PRO A 74 -4.73 -16.47 1.12
C PRO A 74 -3.76 -16.79 2.27
N VAL A 75 -2.67 -16.03 2.41
CA VAL A 75 -1.73 -16.17 3.53
C VAL A 75 -2.37 -15.67 4.83
N PHE A 76 -3.02 -14.51 4.78
CA PHE A 76 -3.73 -13.95 5.94
C PHE A 76 -4.92 -14.81 6.37
N ALA A 77 -5.68 -15.36 5.42
CA ALA A 77 -6.76 -16.30 5.73
C ALA A 77 -6.27 -17.51 6.55
N GLN A 78 -5.09 -18.07 6.20
CA GLN A 78 -4.49 -19.20 6.93
C GLN A 78 -3.96 -18.81 8.32
N ALA A 79 -3.55 -17.56 8.50
CA ALA A 79 -3.08 -17.06 9.79
C ALA A 79 -4.26 -16.90 10.77
N VAL A 80 -5.39 -16.34 10.32
CA VAL A 80 -6.55 -16.02 11.18
C VAL A 80 -7.43 -17.24 11.50
N MET A 81 -7.67 -18.13 10.54
CA MET A 81 -8.70 -19.19 10.69
C MET A 81 -8.42 -20.29 11.72
N ARG A 82 -7.25 -20.32 12.38
CA ARG A 82 -6.90 -21.41 13.33
C ARG A 82 -6.91 -21.03 14.80
N ASN A 83 -7.24 -19.78 15.13
CA ASN A 83 -7.40 -19.35 16.52
C ASN A 83 -8.83 -19.55 17.07
N SER A 84 -9.76 -20.08 16.27
CA SER A 84 -11.18 -20.13 16.61
C SER A 84 -11.71 -21.54 16.92
N CYS A 85 -10.85 -22.56 17.08
CA CYS A 85 -11.31 -23.95 17.26
C CYS A 85 -10.88 -24.62 18.57
N ASP A 86 -10.33 -23.89 19.53
CA ASP A 86 -9.83 -24.49 20.79
C ASP A 86 -10.46 -23.89 22.07
N ASP A 87 -11.53 -23.09 21.98
CA ASP A 87 -12.26 -22.51 23.13
C ASP A 87 -13.77 -22.86 23.11
N ASP A 88 -14.11 -24.08 22.71
CA ASP A 88 -15.47 -24.65 22.84
C ASP A 88 -15.47 -25.68 24.00
N ASP A 89 -14.98 -25.25 25.17
CA ASP A 89 -15.21 -25.95 26.42
C ASP A 89 -16.65 -25.64 26.85
N GLY A 90 -17.57 -26.47 26.37
CA GLY A 90 -19.02 -26.32 26.50
C GLY A 90 -19.52 -26.00 27.91
N ASP A 91 -20.10 -24.80 28.03
CA ASP A 91 -21.16 -24.50 28.99
C ASP A 91 -22.46 -24.38 28.18
N ASP A 92 -23.02 -25.55 27.86
CA ASP A 92 -24.46 -25.73 27.60
C ASP A 92 -25.19 -25.34 28.90
N ASP A 93 -25.60 -24.09 29.02
CA ASP A 93 -26.71 -23.74 29.90
C ASP A 93 -27.75 -22.99 29.06
N ASP A 94 -28.75 -23.79 28.67
CA ASP A 94 -30.07 -23.40 28.21
C ASP A 94 -30.59 -22.16 28.95
N ASP A 95 -30.98 -21.12 28.21
CA ASP A 95 -32.15 -20.33 28.56
C ASP A 95 -32.76 -19.79 27.26
N ASP A 96 -33.61 -20.65 26.69
CA ASP A 96 -34.78 -20.26 25.91
C ASP A 96 -35.49 -19.10 26.64
N ASP A 97 -35.54 -17.93 26.02
CA ASP A 97 -36.73 -17.09 26.13
C ASP A 97 -36.87 -16.26 24.85
N ASP A 98 -37.81 -16.74 24.05
CA ASP A 98 -38.67 -16.01 23.14
C ASP A 98 -38.74 -14.50 23.44
N ASP A 99 -38.51 -13.67 22.43
CA ASP A 99 -39.54 -12.70 22.05
C ASP A 99 -39.28 -12.21 20.62
N ASP A 100 -40.16 -12.70 19.74
CA ASP A 100 -40.60 -12.04 18.53
C ASP A 100 -40.83 -10.54 18.80
N ASP A 101 -40.19 -9.66 18.05
CA ASP A 101 -40.90 -8.47 17.58
C ASP A 101 -40.34 -8.10 16.20
N ASP A 102 -41.15 -8.49 15.21
CA ASP A 102 -41.33 -7.81 13.94
C ASP A 102 -41.27 -6.30 14.14
N ASP A 103 -40.33 -5.63 13.47
CA ASP A 103 -40.57 -4.30 12.92
C ASP A 103 -39.84 -4.24 11.57
N ASP A 104 -40.57 -4.73 10.56
CA ASP A 104 -40.66 -4.09 9.26
C ASP A 104 -40.78 -2.57 9.45
N ASP A 105 -39.99 -1.81 8.71
CA ASP A 105 -40.18 -0.41 8.28
C ASP A 105 -38.78 0.19 8.09
N ASP A 106 -38.43 0.88 7.03
CA ASP A 106 -39.09 1.22 5.78
C ASP A 106 -37.99 1.94 4.99
N ASP A 107 -38.11 1.85 3.68
CA ASP A 107 -37.87 2.96 2.76
C ASP A 107 -36.47 3.58 2.58
N ASP A 108 -36.09 3.53 1.30
CA ASP A 108 -35.73 4.70 0.50
C ASP A 108 -34.48 5.49 0.90
N ASP A 109 -33.49 5.44 0.03
CA ASP A 109 -33.37 6.43 -1.04
C ASP A 109 -31.92 6.48 -1.50
N ASP A 110 -31.76 6.38 -2.82
CA ASP A 110 -30.93 7.25 -3.65
C ASP A 110 -29.74 7.92 -2.95
N ASP A 111 -28.54 7.54 -3.38
CA ASP A 111 -27.69 8.55 -3.99
C ASP A 111 -26.82 7.92 -5.08
N ASP A 112 -27.14 8.33 -6.30
CA ASP A 112 -26.22 8.48 -7.41
C ASP A 112 -24.88 9.04 -6.90
N ASP A 113 -23.78 8.36 -7.22
CA ASP A 113 -22.54 9.07 -7.49
C ASP A 113 -21.84 8.36 -8.66
N ASP A 114 -22.21 8.85 -9.84
CA ASP A 114 -21.35 8.97 -11.01
C ASP A 114 -19.96 9.49 -10.56
N ASP A 115 -18.95 8.63 -10.55
CA ASP A 115 -17.54 9.04 -10.66
C ASP A 115 -16.65 7.83 -11.03
N ASP A 116 -16.99 7.15 -12.13
CA ASP A 116 -16.00 6.33 -12.85
C ASP A 116 -15.17 7.27 -13.75
N ASP A 117 -14.33 8.08 -13.11
CA ASP A 117 -13.14 8.63 -13.73
C ASP A 117 -12.25 7.43 -14.12
N ASP A 118 -12.30 7.11 -15.42
CA ASP A 118 -11.43 6.19 -16.16
C ASP A 118 -9.96 6.64 -16.06
N ASP A 119 -9.37 6.57 -14.86
CA ASP A 119 -7.94 6.67 -14.65
C ASP A 119 -7.30 5.32 -15.01
N HIS A 120 -7.37 5.01 -16.31
CA HIS A 120 -6.55 4.00 -16.95
C HIS A 120 -5.09 4.44 -16.92
N ASN A 121 -4.49 4.46 -15.74
CA ASN A 121 -3.04 4.34 -15.57
C ASN A 121 -2.66 2.88 -15.83
N HIS A 122 -3.02 2.39 -17.01
CA HIS A 122 -2.65 1.10 -17.54
C HIS A 122 -1.14 1.17 -17.76
N CYS A 123 -0.40 0.60 -16.82
CA CYS A 123 1.02 0.34 -16.96
C CYS A 123 1.22 -0.76 -18.01
N ASP A 124 0.83 -0.49 -19.27
CA ASP A 124 1.25 -1.24 -20.43
C ASP A 124 2.75 -0.98 -20.59
N SER A 125 3.51 -1.77 -19.85
CA SER A 125 4.94 -1.89 -20.03
C SER A 125 5.15 -2.55 -21.38
N GLY A 126 5.05 -1.75 -22.44
CA GLY A 126 5.36 -2.13 -23.80
C GLY A 126 6.68 -2.88 -23.77
N GLY A 127 6.60 -4.18 -24.06
CA GLY A 127 7.75 -5.05 -24.16
C GLY A 127 8.68 -4.48 -25.21
N GLY A 128 9.72 -3.79 -24.75
CA GLY A 128 10.88 -3.45 -25.53
C GLY A 128 11.52 -4.76 -26.00
N GLU A 129 11.13 -5.17 -27.20
CA GLU A 129 11.78 -6.19 -27.99
C GLU A 129 13.26 -5.81 -28.06
N VAL A 130 14.08 -6.53 -27.30
CA VAL A 130 15.54 -6.43 -27.32
C VAL A 130 16.01 -6.90 -28.69
N GLY A 131 16.03 -5.96 -29.64
CA GLY A 131 16.63 -6.12 -30.94
C GLY A 131 18.09 -6.52 -30.79
N ASP A 132 18.42 -7.65 -31.40
CA ASP A 132 19.74 -8.24 -31.50
C ASP A 132 20.83 -7.21 -31.73
N GLY A 133 21.86 -7.31 -30.90
CA GLY A 133 23.08 -6.53 -31.00
C GLY A 133 23.74 -6.69 -32.36
N VAL A 134 23.84 -5.59 -33.08
CA VAL A 134 24.88 -5.38 -34.09
C VAL A 134 25.88 -4.42 -33.48
N ASN A 135 27.00 -4.99 -33.06
CA ASN A 135 28.11 -4.29 -32.47
C ASN A 135 28.98 -3.71 -33.59
N ASP A 136 28.66 -2.50 -34.05
CA ASP A 136 29.50 -1.75 -34.98
C ASP A 136 30.24 -0.64 -34.21
N ASN A 137 31.55 -0.86 -34.08
CA ASN A 137 32.55 0.15 -33.78
C ASN A 137 32.35 1.40 -34.66
N ASP A 138 32.31 2.59 -34.07
CA ASP A 138 32.98 3.73 -34.69
C ASP A 138 33.53 4.72 -33.66
N HIS A 139 34.75 5.16 -33.92
CA HIS A 139 35.52 6.16 -33.20
C HIS A 139 34.96 7.56 -33.49
N THR A 140 34.84 8.43 -32.48
CA THR A 140 35.32 9.82 -32.57
C THR A 140 35.48 10.47 -31.20
N ASN A 141 36.74 10.78 -30.88
CA ASN A 141 37.28 12.01 -30.28
C ASN A 141 36.39 12.88 -29.38
N GLY A 142 36.86 13.04 -28.14
CA GLY A 142 37.23 14.31 -27.49
C GLY A 142 36.30 15.52 -27.63
N ASP A 143 35.83 16.03 -26.49
CA ASP A 143 36.02 17.44 -26.17
C ASP A 143 35.85 17.66 -24.67
N ASP A 144 36.80 18.38 -24.10
CA ASP A 144 36.86 18.83 -22.73
C ASP A 144 35.80 19.91 -22.49
N HIS A 145 34.98 19.81 -21.44
CA HIS A 145 34.37 21.00 -20.83
C HIS A 145 34.22 20.83 -19.32
N GLU A 146 35.24 21.31 -18.62
CA GLU A 146 35.19 21.72 -17.21
C GLU A 146 34.34 22.99 -17.08
N HIS A 147 33.16 22.89 -16.50
CA HIS A 147 32.36 24.02 -15.99
C HIS A 147 31.38 23.42 -14.97
N ASN A 148 31.08 23.99 -13.80
CA ASN A 148 31.56 25.18 -13.11
C ASN A 148 31.03 25.00 -11.68
N LEU A 149 31.87 25.26 -10.68
CA LEU A 149 31.42 25.51 -9.31
C LEU A 149 30.55 26.77 -9.34
N ASN A 150 29.33 26.71 -8.83
CA ASN A 150 28.48 27.83 -8.39
C ASN A 150 27.43 27.19 -7.46
N ASP A 151 27.57 27.34 -6.16
CA ASP A 151 27.09 28.48 -5.37
C ASP A 151 25.75 28.09 -4.74
N ASP A 152 25.82 27.84 -3.43
CA ASP A 152 25.04 28.55 -2.43
C ASP A 152 23.63 29.00 -2.87
N ASN A 153 22.61 28.26 -2.44
CA ASN A 153 21.35 28.86 -2.01
C ASN A 153 20.92 28.18 -0.71
N ASP A 154 21.55 28.70 0.35
CA ASP A 154 20.97 28.90 1.67
C ASP A 154 19.77 29.83 1.52
N ASP A 155 18.57 29.31 1.67
CA ASP A 155 17.37 30.11 1.96
C ASP A 155 16.57 29.34 3.00
N GLY A 156 16.95 29.57 4.26
CA GLY A 156 16.11 29.26 5.40
C GLY A 156 14.73 29.89 5.23
N VAL A 157 13.70 29.10 5.51
CA VAL A 157 12.36 29.60 5.79
C VAL A 157 11.95 29.01 7.12
N ASP A 158 12.33 29.78 8.14
CA ASP A 158 11.56 30.16 9.32
C ASP A 158 10.20 29.46 9.54
N ASP A 159 10.10 28.87 10.74
CA ASP A 159 9.06 29.09 11.74
C ASP A 159 7.62 29.27 11.24
N ASP A 160 6.77 28.27 11.52
CA ASP A 160 5.43 28.52 12.05
C ASP A 160 5.09 27.39 13.04
N ASP A 161 5.32 27.72 14.31
CA ASP A 161 4.78 27.08 15.50
C ASP A 161 3.24 27.19 15.47
N ASP A 162 2.54 26.14 15.05
CA ASP A 162 1.11 25.98 15.34
C ASP A 162 0.96 24.97 16.49
N ASP A 163 1.17 25.49 17.70
CA ASP A 163 0.69 24.95 18.96
C ASP A 163 -0.84 24.95 18.97
N ASP A 164 -1.47 23.94 18.37
CA ASP A 164 -2.89 23.63 18.61
C ASP A 164 -3.01 22.75 19.87
N ASP A 165 -2.91 23.43 21.02
CA ASP A 165 -3.47 23.02 22.30
C ASP A 165 -5.00 22.87 22.18
N ASP A 166 -5.49 21.73 21.68
CA ASP A 166 -6.89 21.36 21.83
C ASP A 166 -7.08 20.49 23.07
N ASP A 167 -7.15 21.20 24.20
CA ASP A 167 -7.85 20.83 25.42
C ASP A 167 -9.25 20.27 25.08
N ARG A 168 -9.48 18.95 25.18
CA ARG A 168 -10.85 18.42 25.36
C ARG A 168 -10.91 17.23 26.31
N ASP A 169 -11.06 17.62 27.57
CA ASP A 169 -11.97 17.08 28.58
C ASP A 169 -12.05 15.55 28.76
N ASP A 170 -11.17 15.11 29.64
CA ASP A 170 -11.32 13.98 30.55
C ASP A 170 -12.57 14.18 31.44
N SER A 171 -13.76 13.83 30.94
CA SER A 171 -14.95 13.67 31.79
C SER A 171 -15.15 12.19 32.13
N CYS A 172 -14.37 11.74 33.10
CA CYS A 172 -14.72 10.63 33.96
C CYS A 172 -15.95 10.99 34.82
N ILE A 173 -17.04 10.20 34.74
CA ILE A 173 -17.83 9.60 35.85
C ILE A 173 -19.09 8.94 35.27
#